data_AF-A0A7J7K092-F1
#
_entry.id   AF-A0A7J7K092-F1
#
_cell.length_a   1.000
_cell.length_b   1.000
_cell.length_c   1.000
_cell.angle_alpha   90.00
_cell.angle_beta   90.00
_cell.angle_gamma   90.00
#
_symmetry.space_group_name_H-M   'P 1'
#
loop_
_entity.id
_entity.type
_entity.pdbx_description
1 polymer ?
#
loop_
_entity_poly.entity_id
_entity_poly.type
_entity_poly.pdbx_seq_one_letter_code
_entity_poly.pdbx_strand_id
1 'polypeptide(L)'
;MCEVPKMPKFSKTAPSDSHVVTEDRFKILPVTSRISIRDFVAKHGITFAPGRGFYQLTKPETIQAYKEIVAVRVSDGAKVTGDAVRDLLKIPDGAAKFKYTQVDDFEVYVQSTSYNRVLMPDTKFLYEVKPGARGATSPKKRKVVLNEKRCAAPPPTVPGSPIDLVFSFDTTGSMYSCLDEVRKNLTTMIERILKDIPNIRIAVFAHGDYCDKDSTYVTKFIDFTQDTKKLVSFVKNVKGTGGGDFEECYELVLQQARTDLSWTPGSQRAMVMIGDAIPHTVSDYKQIMSNYKFVKSVVDWRKESDELIGIGCRVYAVQCSPGGYQENECAKFWQGLAFKTYGHHLELSNFSNVFDFIMAIAYKEQGAEQFEAYRQEVIKRTPGGEGMNADLHALFNSLAGDDDDDDGAAGAVAGPSTATDLFAAAVPVTPAGSKRKAAPATSTASKKVKLAAKKTPAKKTPAKKHLLKRPAKSTC
;
A
#
# COMPACT_ATOMS: atom_id res chain seq x y z
N MET A 1 -37.98 -50.83 6.08
CA MET A 1 -37.01 -50.51 5.01
C MET A 1 -37.44 -49.20 4.41
N CYS A 2 -36.83 -48.09 4.84
CA CYS A 2 -37.13 -46.77 4.29
C CYS A 2 -36.05 -46.41 3.29
N GLU A 3 -36.47 -46.10 2.06
CA GLU A 3 -35.63 -45.79 0.92
C GLU A 3 -34.69 -44.61 1.20
N VAL A 4 -33.43 -44.81 0.84
CA VAL A 4 -32.40 -43.77 0.83
C VAL A 4 -32.70 -42.85 -0.38
N PRO A 5 -32.83 -41.52 -0.20
CA PRO A 5 -33.03 -40.61 -1.32
C PRO A 5 -31.79 -40.62 -2.23
N LYS A 6 -31.95 -41.02 -3.49
CA LYS A 6 -30.90 -40.85 -4.51
C LYS A 6 -30.68 -39.37 -4.77
N MET A 7 -29.45 -38.90 -4.53
CA MET A 7 -29.02 -37.55 -4.92
C MET A 7 -29.00 -37.39 -6.46
N PRO A 8 -29.30 -36.18 -6.97
CA PRO A 8 -29.31 -35.91 -8.40
C PRO A 8 -27.90 -35.98 -8.99
N LYS A 9 -27.79 -36.57 -10.19
CA LYS A 9 -26.54 -36.65 -10.95
C LYS A 9 -26.07 -35.24 -11.30
N PHE A 10 -24.79 -34.95 -11.08
CA PHE A 10 -24.15 -33.72 -11.55
C PHE A 10 -24.35 -33.57 -13.07
N SER A 11 -25.08 -32.52 -13.45
CA SER A 11 -25.16 -32.05 -14.84
C SER A 11 -23.78 -31.55 -15.27
N LYS A 12 -23.39 -31.82 -16.53
CA LYS A 12 -22.15 -31.32 -17.16
C LYS A 12 -22.14 -29.79 -17.41
N THR A 13 -23.03 -29.05 -16.75
CA THR A 13 -23.11 -27.60 -16.81
C THR A 13 -23.16 -27.07 -15.38
N ALA A 14 -22.07 -26.41 -14.98
CA ALA A 14 -21.95 -25.75 -13.68
C ALA A 14 -22.88 -24.53 -13.62
N PRO A 15 -23.47 -24.21 -12.45
CA PRO A 15 -24.14 -22.92 -12.22
C PRO A 15 -23.11 -21.80 -12.10
N SER A 16 -23.54 -20.59 -12.47
CA SER A 16 -22.72 -19.45 -12.96
C SER A 16 -21.83 -18.72 -11.95
N ASP A 17 -21.73 -19.12 -10.68
CA ASP A 17 -20.88 -18.46 -9.67
C ASP A 17 -20.07 -19.46 -8.80
N SER A 18 -19.70 -20.60 -9.36
CA SER A 18 -18.77 -21.55 -8.72
C SER A 18 -17.38 -21.46 -9.36
N HIS A 19 -16.39 -20.97 -8.62
CA HIS A 19 -15.00 -20.95 -9.09
C HIS A 19 -14.30 -22.26 -8.69
N VAL A 20 -13.98 -23.07 -9.71
CA VAL A 20 -13.03 -24.18 -9.55
C VAL A 20 -11.66 -23.56 -9.30
N VAL A 21 -11.07 -23.84 -8.13
CA VAL A 21 -9.74 -23.34 -7.79
C VAL A 21 -8.70 -24.21 -8.47
N THR A 22 -7.73 -23.59 -9.17
CA THR A 22 -6.60 -24.29 -9.80
C THR A 22 -5.82 -25.10 -8.77
N GLU A 23 -5.32 -26.28 -9.17
CA GLU A 23 -4.63 -27.21 -8.24
C GLU A 23 -3.43 -26.58 -7.51
N ASP A 24 -2.82 -25.55 -8.09
CA ASP A 24 -1.60 -24.89 -7.62
C ASP A 24 -1.80 -23.78 -6.57
N ARG A 25 -3.04 -23.35 -6.28
CA ARG A 25 -3.30 -22.23 -5.34
C ARG A 25 -2.97 -22.59 -3.88
N PHE A 26 -3.19 -23.84 -3.48
CA PHE A 26 -3.11 -24.25 -2.08
C PHE A 26 -2.16 -25.41 -1.85
N LYS A 27 -1.25 -25.25 -0.89
CA LYS A 27 -0.48 -26.35 -0.31
C LYS A 27 -1.21 -26.90 0.91
N ILE A 28 -1.51 -28.20 0.91
CA ILE A 28 -2.11 -28.91 2.03
C ILE A 28 -0.99 -29.47 2.91
N LEU A 29 -0.99 -29.12 4.19
CA LEU A 29 0.03 -29.51 5.16
C LEU A 29 -0.61 -30.27 6.33
N PRO A 30 -0.17 -31.49 6.66
CA PRO A 30 -0.66 -32.20 7.83
C PRO A 30 -0.13 -31.56 9.12
N VAL A 31 -1.00 -31.41 10.11
CA VAL A 31 -0.68 -30.88 11.44
C VAL A 31 -0.47 -32.05 12.40
N THR A 32 0.78 -32.31 12.76
CA THR A 32 1.16 -33.46 13.59
C THR A 32 1.20 -33.17 15.09
N SER A 33 1.22 -31.90 15.48
CA SER A 33 1.27 -31.47 16.89
C SER A 33 0.55 -30.14 17.07
N ARG A 34 0.07 -29.87 18.29
CA ARG A 34 -0.59 -28.60 18.63
C ARG A 34 0.40 -27.45 18.48
N ILE A 35 0.10 -26.48 17.61
CA ILE A 35 1.05 -25.44 17.21
C ILE A 35 0.32 -24.19 16.70
N SER A 36 0.88 -22.99 16.90
CA SER A 36 0.30 -21.77 16.32
C SER A 36 0.52 -21.72 14.81
N ILE A 37 -0.35 -21.02 14.08
CA ILE A 37 -0.16 -20.82 12.62
C ILE A 37 1.20 -20.18 12.32
N ARG A 38 1.61 -19.18 13.12
CA ARG A 38 2.91 -18.52 12.98
C ARG A 38 4.07 -19.52 13.05
N ASP A 39 4.11 -20.34 14.09
CA ASP A 39 5.19 -21.30 14.29
C ASP A 39 5.14 -22.44 13.27
N PHE A 40 3.93 -22.85 12.87
CA PHE A 40 3.73 -23.88 11.85
C PHE A 40 4.27 -23.45 10.49
N VAL A 41 3.99 -22.22 10.09
CA VAL A 41 4.44 -21.63 8.83
C VAL A 41 5.96 -21.45 8.82
N ALA A 42 6.55 -20.98 9.93
CA ALA A 42 8.00 -20.88 10.10
C ALA A 42 8.70 -22.27 10.02
N LYS A 43 8.15 -23.29 10.70
CA LYS A 43 8.70 -24.67 10.69
C LYS A 43 8.70 -25.29 9.30
N HIS A 44 7.75 -24.91 8.43
CA HIS A 44 7.63 -25.44 7.07
C HIS A 44 8.35 -24.58 6.02
N GLY A 45 9.13 -23.56 6.43
CA GLY A 45 9.87 -22.69 5.52
C GLY A 45 8.99 -21.86 4.60
N ILE A 46 7.78 -21.49 5.08
CA ILE A 46 6.80 -20.73 4.32
C ILE A 46 6.83 -19.28 4.82
N THR A 47 6.85 -18.31 3.90
CA THR A 47 6.75 -16.89 4.26
C THR A 47 5.34 -16.59 4.71
N PHE A 48 5.18 -16.17 5.97
CA PHE A 48 3.89 -15.83 6.57
C PHE A 48 3.26 -14.59 5.92
N ALA A 49 2.00 -14.68 5.54
CA ALA A 49 1.16 -13.54 5.16
C ALA A 49 -0.23 -13.65 5.82
N PRO A 50 -0.76 -12.57 6.41
CA PRO A 50 -2.12 -12.55 6.94
C PRO A 50 -3.15 -12.92 5.87
N GLY A 51 -4.19 -13.66 6.25
CA GLY A 51 -5.27 -14.05 5.34
C GLY A 51 -4.98 -15.23 4.40
N ARG A 52 -3.74 -15.76 4.35
CA ARG A 52 -3.38 -16.87 3.45
C ARG A 52 -3.51 -18.27 4.06
N GLY A 53 -3.79 -18.35 5.36
CA GLY A 53 -3.89 -19.61 6.09
C GLY A 53 -5.33 -20.07 6.29
N PHE A 54 -5.61 -21.34 6.03
CA PHE A 54 -6.93 -21.94 6.16
C PHE A 54 -6.85 -23.19 7.03
N TYR A 55 -7.54 -23.19 8.17
CA TYR A 55 -7.53 -24.34 9.09
C TYR A 55 -8.72 -25.24 8.81
N GLN A 56 -8.52 -26.55 8.93
CA GLN A 56 -9.59 -27.52 8.78
C GLN A 56 -10.63 -27.36 9.90
N LEU A 57 -11.90 -27.32 9.51
CA LEU A 57 -13.00 -27.26 10.44
C LEU A 57 -13.35 -28.67 10.93
N THR A 58 -13.00 -28.98 12.17
CA THR A 58 -13.31 -30.28 12.81
C THR A 58 -14.28 -30.17 13.98
N LYS A 59 -14.54 -28.94 14.46
CA LYS A 59 -15.41 -28.64 15.58
C LYS A 59 -16.33 -27.45 15.24
N PRO A 60 -17.47 -27.31 15.94
CA PRO A 60 -18.35 -26.16 15.77
C PRO A 60 -17.63 -24.84 16.03
N GLU A 61 -17.84 -23.85 15.18
CA GLU A 61 -17.17 -22.56 15.25
C GLU A 61 -18.03 -21.40 14.74
N THR A 62 -17.83 -20.20 15.29
CA THR A 62 -18.40 -18.97 14.74
C THR A 62 -17.58 -18.48 13.54
N ILE A 63 -18.17 -18.57 12.35
CA ILE A 63 -17.54 -18.09 11.10
C ILE A 63 -18.13 -16.72 10.78
N GLN A 64 -17.29 -15.76 10.43
CA GLN A 64 -17.72 -14.41 10.05
C GLN A 64 -17.97 -14.35 8.53
N ALA A 65 -18.86 -13.45 8.11
CA ALA A 65 -19.27 -13.32 6.70
C ALA A 65 -18.08 -13.04 5.76
N TYR A 66 -17.10 -12.26 6.20
CA TYR A 66 -15.95 -11.87 5.38
C TYR A 66 -14.87 -12.95 5.23
N LYS A 67 -14.96 -14.08 5.95
CA LYS A 67 -13.93 -15.14 5.87
C LYS A 67 -14.13 -16.01 4.63
N GLU A 68 -13.07 -16.27 3.89
CA GLU A 68 -13.12 -17.24 2.79
C GLU A 68 -13.25 -18.68 3.32
N ILE A 69 -14.01 -19.51 2.59
CA ILE A 69 -14.23 -20.92 2.89
C ILE A 69 -13.84 -21.74 1.68
N VAL A 70 -13.10 -22.81 1.91
CA VAL A 70 -12.63 -23.72 0.87
C VAL A 70 -13.11 -25.13 1.20
N ALA A 71 -13.84 -25.74 0.28
CA ALA A 71 -14.17 -27.16 0.34
C ALA A 71 -13.22 -27.94 -0.57
N VAL A 72 -12.55 -28.95 -0.01
CA VAL A 72 -11.63 -29.84 -0.73
C VAL A 72 -12.28 -31.22 -0.81
N ARG A 73 -12.49 -31.71 -2.02
CA ARG A 73 -13.02 -33.06 -2.24
C ARG A 73 -11.97 -34.11 -1.92
N VAL A 74 -12.32 -35.13 -1.13
CA VAL A 74 -11.37 -36.15 -0.66
C VAL A 74 -10.99 -37.12 -1.78
N SER A 75 -11.94 -37.46 -2.66
CA SER A 75 -11.75 -38.43 -3.74
C SER A 75 -10.70 -38.02 -4.78
N ASP A 76 -10.61 -36.73 -5.12
CA ASP A 76 -9.69 -36.26 -6.16
C ASP A 76 -8.96 -34.95 -5.85
N GLY A 77 -9.16 -34.37 -4.66
CA GLY A 77 -8.47 -33.15 -4.24
C GLY A 77 -8.95 -31.86 -4.91
N ALA A 78 -10.06 -31.90 -5.66
CA ALA A 78 -10.68 -30.74 -6.26
C ALA A 78 -11.10 -29.71 -5.19
N LYS A 79 -10.89 -28.42 -5.47
CA LYS A 79 -11.09 -27.34 -4.50
C LYS A 79 -12.14 -26.38 -5.05
N VAL A 80 -13.12 -26.05 -4.21
CA VAL A 80 -14.21 -25.11 -4.54
C VAL A 80 -14.26 -24.04 -3.46
N THR A 81 -14.50 -22.79 -3.87
CA THR A 81 -14.67 -21.63 -2.98
C THR A 81 -15.86 -20.76 -3.44
N GLY A 82 -16.19 -19.74 -2.66
CA GLY A 82 -17.28 -18.79 -2.93
C GLY A 82 -18.61 -19.12 -2.24
N ASP A 83 -19.63 -18.34 -2.57
CA ASP A 83 -20.95 -18.37 -1.92
C ASP A 83 -21.67 -19.71 -2.07
N ALA A 84 -21.42 -20.41 -3.18
CA ALA A 84 -21.94 -21.76 -3.40
C ALA A 84 -21.52 -22.76 -2.30
N VAL A 85 -20.34 -22.59 -1.69
CA VAL A 85 -19.88 -23.44 -0.58
C VAL A 85 -20.62 -23.08 0.72
N ARG A 86 -20.93 -21.79 0.92
CA ARG A 86 -21.71 -21.32 2.08
C ARG A 86 -23.15 -21.82 2.02
N ASP A 87 -23.77 -21.76 0.85
CA ASP A 87 -25.13 -22.26 0.60
C ASP A 87 -25.23 -23.77 0.80
N LEU A 88 -24.28 -24.53 0.23
CA LEU A 88 -24.25 -25.98 0.33
C LEU A 88 -24.07 -26.46 1.79
N LEU A 89 -23.20 -25.77 2.54
CA LEU A 89 -22.95 -26.06 3.94
C LEU A 89 -23.97 -25.43 4.89
N LYS A 90 -24.91 -24.62 4.38
CA LYS A 90 -25.91 -23.85 5.16
C LYS A 90 -25.26 -22.98 6.23
N ILE A 91 -24.16 -22.32 5.88
CA ILE A 91 -23.46 -21.40 6.78
C ILE A 91 -24.25 -20.09 6.82
N PRO A 92 -24.71 -19.63 7.99
CA PRO A 92 -25.54 -18.42 8.06
C PRO A 92 -24.79 -17.16 7.62
N ASP A 93 -25.50 -16.24 6.97
CA ASP A 93 -25.01 -14.91 6.66
C ASP A 93 -24.93 -14.07 7.95
N GLY A 94 -23.73 -14.02 8.55
CA GLY A 94 -23.46 -13.24 9.76
C GLY A 94 -22.53 -13.97 10.74
N ALA A 95 -22.25 -13.34 11.88
CA ALA A 95 -21.43 -13.93 12.95
C ALA A 95 -22.23 -14.96 13.76
N ALA A 96 -22.63 -16.07 13.14
CA ALA A 96 -23.39 -17.14 13.78
C ALA A 96 -22.51 -18.35 14.11
N LYS A 97 -22.83 -19.06 15.20
CA LYS A 97 -22.17 -20.32 15.56
C LYS A 97 -22.57 -21.39 14.53
N PHE A 98 -21.63 -21.79 13.69
CA PHE A 98 -21.82 -22.84 12.70
C PHE A 98 -21.43 -24.19 13.32
N LYS A 99 -22.39 -25.12 13.33
CA LYS A 99 -22.14 -26.52 13.72
C LYS A 99 -21.76 -27.29 12.47
N TYR A 100 -20.47 -27.62 12.35
CA TYR A 100 -19.99 -28.45 11.26
C TYR A 100 -20.68 -29.83 11.30
N THR A 101 -21.45 -30.12 10.25
CA THR A 101 -21.89 -31.49 9.94
C THR A 101 -20.93 -31.99 8.88
N GLN A 102 -20.26 -33.11 9.17
CA GLN A 102 -19.36 -33.74 8.22
C GLN A 102 -20.12 -34.03 6.92
N VAL A 103 -19.54 -33.61 5.80
CA VAL A 103 -20.07 -33.85 4.47
C VAL A 103 -19.29 -35.01 3.87
N ASP A 104 -19.99 -36.00 3.33
CA ASP A 104 -19.34 -37.13 2.65
C ASP A 104 -18.49 -36.62 1.48
N ASP A 105 -17.28 -37.14 1.37
CA ASP A 105 -16.29 -36.79 0.33
C ASP A 105 -15.76 -35.35 0.36
N PHE A 106 -16.00 -34.54 1.41
CA PHE A 106 -15.45 -33.17 1.49
C PHE A 106 -14.83 -32.81 2.84
N GLU A 107 -13.67 -32.16 2.79
CA GLU A 107 -13.03 -31.48 3.91
C GLU A 107 -13.21 -29.96 3.78
N VAL A 108 -13.65 -29.30 4.85
CA VAL A 108 -13.92 -27.86 4.85
C VAL A 108 -12.83 -27.11 5.61
N TYR A 109 -12.37 -26.01 5.02
CA TYR A 109 -11.32 -25.15 5.55
C TYR A 109 -11.80 -23.71 5.63
N VAL A 110 -11.45 -23.02 6.72
CA VAL A 110 -11.86 -21.64 6.97
C VAL A 110 -10.64 -20.75 7.07
N GLN A 111 -10.68 -19.60 6.42
CA GLN A 111 -9.61 -18.60 6.45
C GLN A 111 -9.37 -18.10 7.89
N SER A 112 -8.10 -18.05 8.29
CA SER A 112 -7.67 -17.42 9.54
C SER A 112 -7.08 -16.04 9.26
N THR A 113 -7.70 -15.02 9.84
CA THR A 113 -7.12 -13.68 9.95
C THR A 113 -6.19 -13.52 11.16
N SER A 114 -6.15 -14.52 12.06
CA SER A 114 -5.31 -14.50 13.26
C SER A 114 -4.11 -15.44 13.11
N TYR A 115 -2.91 -14.91 13.35
CA TYR A 115 -1.64 -15.66 13.36
C TYR A 115 -1.41 -16.43 14.67
N ASN A 116 -2.06 -16.02 15.76
CA ASN A 116 -1.97 -16.67 17.08
C ASN A 116 -2.93 -17.87 17.19
N ARG A 117 -3.70 -18.15 16.14
CA ARG A 117 -4.62 -19.27 16.14
C ARG A 117 -3.86 -20.59 16.22
N VAL A 118 -4.35 -21.49 17.06
CA VAL A 118 -3.73 -22.80 17.31
C VAL A 118 -4.35 -23.84 16.38
N LEU A 119 -3.49 -24.52 15.63
CA LEU A 119 -3.83 -25.69 14.83
C LEU A 119 -3.82 -26.93 15.73
N MET A 120 -4.78 -27.84 15.51
CA MET A 120 -4.92 -29.05 16.30
C MET A 120 -4.20 -30.22 15.62
N PRO A 121 -3.63 -31.17 16.39
CA PRO A 121 -3.13 -32.43 15.83
C PRO A 121 -4.21 -33.17 15.04
N ASP A 122 -3.78 -34.02 14.10
CA ASP A 122 -4.64 -34.84 13.24
C ASP A 122 -5.58 -34.01 12.36
N THR A 123 -5.20 -32.77 12.08
CA THR A 123 -5.89 -31.89 11.12
C THR A 123 -4.96 -31.51 9.96
N LYS A 124 -5.53 -30.91 8.93
CA LYS A 124 -4.79 -30.33 7.81
C LYS A 124 -4.87 -28.81 7.83
N PHE A 125 -3.85 -28.19 7.29
CA PHE A 125 -3.77 -26.75 7.09
C PHE A 125 -3.55 -26.47 5.61
N LEU A 126 -4.47 -25.71 5.00
CA LEU A 126 -4.30 -25.19 3.66
C LEU A 126 -3.56 -23.86 3.77
N TYR A 127 -2.49 -23.72 3.02
CA TYR A 127 -1.80 -22.45 2.87
C TYR A 127 -1.82 -22.02 1.42
N GLU A 128 -2.26 -20.80 1.17
CA GLU A 128 -2.25 -20.21 -0.16
C GLU A 128 -0.82 -19.87 -0.55
N VAL A 129 -0.27 -20.63 -1.49
CA VAL A 129 1.09 -20.44 -2.00
C VAL A 129 0.96 -19.72 -3.33
N LYS A 130 1.57 -18.53 -3.47
CA LYS A 130 1.71 -17.90 -4.80
C LYS A 130 2.40 -18.94 -5.72
N PRO A 131 1.91 -19.20 -6.94
CA PRO A 131 2.56 -20.12 -7.85
C PRO A 131 4.02 -19.68 -8.05
N GLY A 132 4.97 -20.39 -7.45
CA GLY A 132 6.38 -19.99 -7.43
C GLY A 132 7.23 -20.45 -6.24
N ALA A 133 6.66 -21.00 -5.16
CA ALA A 133 7.45 -21.42 -3.99
C ALA A 133 7.56 -22.95 -3.82
N ARG A 134 8.51 -23.57 -4.53
CA ARG A 134 9.21 -24.81 -4.08
C ARG A 134 10.71 -24.56 -4.19
N GLY A 135 11.43 -24.90 -3.12
CA GLY A 135 12.73 -24.33 -2.77
C GLY A 135 13.94 -24.70 -3.64
N ALA A 136 14.97 -23.86 -3.46
CA ALA A 136 16.38 -24.05 -3.77
C ALA A 136 16.78 -24.17 -5.26
N THR A 137 16.74 -23.04 -5.94
CA THR A 137 17.90 -22.43 -6.65
C THR A 137 17.50 -20.99 -6.91
N SER A 138 18.42 -20.03 -6.72
CA SER A 138 18.16 -18.59 -6.86
C SER A 138 17.30 -18.31 -8.08
N PRO A 139 16.09 -17.73 -7.94
CA PRO A 139 15.23 -17.52 -9.08
C PRO A 139 15.90 -16.47 -9.96
N LYS A 140 16.34 -16.88 -11.16
CA LYS A 140 16.53 -15.93 -12.26
C LYS A 140 15.21 -15.17 -12.37
N LYS A 141 15.25 -13.86 -12.08
CA LYS A 141 14.12 -12.93 -12.20
C LYS A 141 13.34 -13.33 -13.45
N ARG A 142 12.12 -13.85 -13.31
CA ARG A 142 11.21 -13.92 -14.46
C ARG A 142 10.98 -12.47 -14.82
N LYS A 143 11.68 -11.98 -15.86
CA LYS A 143 11.39 -10.69 -16.48
C LYS A 143 9.89 -10.72 -16.77
N VAL A 144 9.12 -9.92 -16.05
CA VAL A 144 7.89 -9.39 -16.63
C VAL A 144 8.39 -8.75 -17.92
N VAL A 145 7.98 -9.31 -19.06
CA VAL A 145 8.31 -8.72 -20.35
C VAL A 145 7.48 -7.46 -20.41
N LEU A 146 8.05 -6.37 -19.91
CA LEU A 146 7.53 -5.03 -20.08
C LEU A 146 7.54 -4.77 -21.59
N ASN A 147 6.36 -4.49 -22.13
CA ASN A 147 6.22 -4.13 -23.55
C ASN A 147 6.57 -2.64 -23.77
N GLU A 148 6.87 -1.94 -22.68
CA GLU A 148 7.22 -0.54 -22.62
C GLU A 148 8.67 -0.32 -23.08
N LYS A 149 8.87 0.66 -23.96
CA LYS A 149 10.20 1.21 -24.24
C LYS A 149 10.50 2.32 -23.24
N ARG A 150 11.73 2.33 -22.72
CA ARG A 150 12.23 3.37 -21.83
C ARG A 150 12.26 4.72 -22.57
N CYS A 151 11.93 5.80 -21.88
CA CYS A 151 12.04 7.15 -22.45
C CYS A 151 13.51 7.51 -22.70
N ALA A 152 13.78 8.62 -23.39
CA ALA A 152 15.11 9.20 -23.39
C ALA A 152 15.52 9.54 -21.93
N ALA A 153 16.82 9.39 -21.63
CA ALA A 153 17.31 9.69 -20.29
C ALA A 153 16.96 11.13 -19.89
N PRO A 154 16.55 11.35 -18.62
CA PRO A 154 16.22 12.69 -18.16
C PRO A 154 17.45 13.62 -18.31
N PRO A 155 17.24 14.91 -18.57
CA PRO A 155 18.34 15.86 -18.68
C PRO A 155 19.15 15.85 -17.36
N PRO A 156 20.49 15.95 -17.44
CA PRO A 156 21.33 16.01 -16.25
C PRO A 156 20.95 17.23 -15.40
N THR A 157 20.78 17.00 -14.11
CA THR A 157 20.42 18.04 -13.14
C THR A 157 21.68 18.74 -12.65
N VAL A 158 21.57 20.04 -12.36
CA VAL A 158 22.70 20.82 -11.85
C VAL A 158 22.81 20.60 -10.33
N PRO A 159 23.99 20.22 -9.81
CA PRO A 159 24.22 20.09 -8.38
C PRO A 159 23.73 21.30 -7.59
N GLY A 160 22.87 21.08 -6.60
CA GLY A 160 22.31 22.13 -5.76
C GLY A 160 21.06 22.84 -6.33
N SER A 161 20.49 22.34 -7.43
CA SER A 161 19.19 22.82 -7.93
C SER A 161 18.05 22.56 -6.92
N PRO A 162 17.01 23.41 -6.84
CA PRO A 162 15.84 23.14 -6.03
C PRO A 162 15.20 21.79 -6.36
N ILE A 163 14.59 21.14 -5.38
CA ILE A 163 13.88 19.87 -5.56
C ILE A 163 12.38 20.15 -5.48
N ASP A 164 11.65 19.74 -6.52
CA ASP A 164 10.20 19.75 -6.57
C ASP A 164 9.69 18.31 -6.49
N LEU A 165 8.94 18.02 -5.43
CA LEU A 165 8.39 16.71 -5.16
C LEU A 165 6.87 16.75 -5.19
N VAL A 166 6.26 15.83 -5.92
CA VAL A 166 4.80 15.71 -6.00
C VAL A 166 4.39 14.39 -5.38
N PHE A 167 3.42 14.41 -4.47
CA PHE A 167 2.70 13.20 -4.07
C PHE A 167 1.36 13.16 -4.78
N SER A 168 0.97 12.02 -5.32
CA SER A 168 -0.41 11.73 -5.71
C SER A 168 -0.87 10.48 -5.00
N PHE A 169 -2.07 10.50 -4.45
CA PHE A 169 -2.68 9.32 -3.87
C PHE A 169 -4.13 9.17 -4.29
N ASP A 170 -4.47 7.94 -4.60
CA ASP A 170 -5.80 7.49 -4.93
C ASP A 170 -6.68 7.53 -3.67
N THR A 171 -7.91 8.01 -3.85
CA THR A 171 -8.89 8.20 -2.79
C THR A 171 -10.19 7.46 -3.03
N THR A 172 -10.26 6.56 -4.02
CA THR A 172 -11.47 5.77 -4.32
C THR A 172 -11.76 4.70 -3.26
N GLY A 173 -12.94 4.08 -3.39
CA GLY A 173 -13.46 3.14 -2.39
C GLY A 173 -12.57 1.92 -2.14
N SER A 174 -11.87 1.42 -3.15
CA SER A 174 -10.95 0.28 -3.05
C SER A 174 -9.79 0.56 -2.08
N MET A 175 -9.31 1.79 -2.09
CA MET A 175 -8.21 2.25 -1.25
C MET A 175 -8.57 2.38 0.22
N TYR A 176 -9.85 2.41 0.62
CA TYR A 176 -10.27 2.75 1.99
C TYR A 176 -9.64 1.86 3.07
N SER A 177 -9.33 0.60 2.74
CA SER A 177 -8.66 -0.34 3.66
C SER A 177 -7.24 0.09 4.04
N CYS A 178 -6.55 0.83 3.16
CA CYS A 178 -5.17 1.28 3.33
C CYS A 178 -5.02 2.81 3.32
N LEU A 179 -6.09 3.58 3.03
CA LEU A 179 -6.04 5.02 2.87
C LEU A 179 -5.57 5.75 4.13
N ASP A 180 -5.94 5.26 5.32
CA ASP A 180 -5.46 5.82 6.59
C ASP A 180 -3.95 5.58 6.78
N GLU A 181 -3.43 4.42 6.35
CA GLU A 181 -2.00 4.13 6.34
C GLU A 181 -1.27 5.04 5.34
N VAL A 182 -1.80 5.19 4.13
CA VAL A 182 -1.28 6.11 3.10
C VAL A 182 -1.22 7.54 3.64
N ARG A 183 -2.30 8.06 4.22
CA ARG A 183 -2.34 9.42 4.81
C ARG A 183 -1.32 9.60 5.92
N LYS A 184 -1.16 8.60 6.80
CA LYS A 184 -0.19 8.61 7.90
C LYS A 184 1.24 8.62 7.36
N ASN A 185 1.53 7.76 6.39
CA ASN A 185 2.85 7.64 5.79
C ASN A 185 3.21 8.91 5.02
N LEU A 186 2.29 9.47 4.23
CA LEU A 186 2.45 10.76 3.55
C LEU A 186 2.69 11.91 4.52
N THR A 187 1.90 12.01 5.60
CA THR A 187 2.08 13.05 6.62
C THR A 187 3.48 12.98 7.24
N THR A 188 3.90 11.77 7.63
CA THR A 188 5.22 11.55 8.24
C THR A 188 6.35 11.88 7.26
N MET A 189 6.18 11.51 6.00
CA MET A 189 7.15 11.75 4.94
C MET A 189 7.29 13.24 4.64
N ILE A 190 6.17 13.97 4.47
CA ILE A 190 6.17 15.42 4.23
C ILE A 190 6.87 16.17 5.37
N GLU A 191 6.57 15.82 6.63
CA GLU A 191 7.17 16.44 7.81
C GLU A 191 8.69 16.21 7.87
N ARG A 192 9.15 15.00 7.53
CA ARG A 192 10.58 14.67 7.52
C ARG A 192 11.32 15.32 6.36
N ILE A 193 10.80 15.20 5.14
CA ILE A 193 11.43 15.73 3.92
C ILE A 193 11.63 17.24 4.03
N LEU A 194 10.61 18.00 4.44
CA LEU A 194 10.72 19.45 4.59
C LEU A 194 11.66 19.88 5.72
N LYS A 195 11.90 19.01 6.69
CA LYS A 195 12.82 19.26 7.80
C LYS A 195 14.26 18.98 7.41
N ASP A 196 14.49 17.87 6.70
CA ASP A 196 15.83 17.33 6.47
C ASP A 196 16.45 17.83 5.15
N ILE A 197 15.63 18.19 4.15
CA ILE A 197 16.09 18.71 2.86
C ILE A 197 15.79 20.21 2.74
N PRO A 198 16.82 21.08 2.74
CA PRO A 198 16.60 22.51 2.51
C PRO A 198 16.13 22.76 1.07
N ASN A 199 15.31 23.80 0.88
CA ASN A 199 14.82 24.28 -0.42
C ASN A 199 13.95 23.29 -1.23
N ILE A 200 13.56 22.14 -0.67
CA ILE A 200 12.56 21.27 -1.30
C ILE A 200 11.18 21.93 -1.27
N ARG A 201 10.39 21.76 -2.31
CA ARG A 201 8.98 22.17 -2.34
C ARG A 201 8.13 20.95 -2.64
N ILE A 202 6.98 20.85 -1.98
CA ILE A 202 6.08 19.71 -2.12
C ILE A 202 4.74 20.17 -2.66
N ALA A 203 4.22 19.46 -3.67
CA ALA A 203 2.83 19.53 -4.10
C ALA A 203 2.13 18.20 -3.77
N VAL A 204 0.82 18.24 -3.58
CA VAL A 204 0.04 17.01 -3.29
C VAL A 204 -1.23 16.99 -4.11
N PHE A 205 -1.45 15.89 -4.81
CA PHE A 205 -2.69 15.51 -5.50
C PHE A 205 -3.44 14.45 -4.70
N ALA A 206 -4.76 14.58 -4.71
CA ALA A 206 -5.71 13.54 -4.39
C ALA A 206 -6.61 13.35 -5.61
N HIS A 207 -6.87 12.11 -5.99
CA HIS A 207 -7.67 11.79 -7.17
C HIS A 207 -8.66 10.68 -6.89
N GLY A 208 -9.78 10.72 -7.60
CA GLY A 208 -10.76 9.65 -7.70
C GLY A 208 -10.95 9.27 -9.16
N ASP A 209 -12.19 9.15 -9.61
CA ASP A 209 -12.52 8.91 -11.01
C ASP A 209 -13.35 10.04 -11.65
N TYR A 210 -13.50 10.01 -12.98
CA TYR A 210 -14.37 10.91 -13.72
C TYR A 210 -15.81 10.92 -13.21
N CYS A 211 -16.34 9.78 -12.74
CA CYS A 211 -17.69 9.70 -12.17
C CYS A 211 -17.86 10.51 -10.88
N ASP A 212 -16.76 10.84 -10.19
CA ASP A 212 -16.79 11.55 -8.91
C ASP A 212 -16.95 13.06 -9.05
N LYS A 213 -16.97 13.60 -10.27
CA LYS A 213 -17.05 15.04 -10.56
C LYS A 213 -18.15 15.76 -9.77
N ASP A 214 -19.35 15.18 -9.77
CA ASP A 214 -20.55 15.81 -9.20
C ASP A 214 -20.82 15.33 -7.76
N SER A 215 -20.13 14.27 -7.29
CA SER A 215 -20.26 13.74 -5.93
C SER A 215 -19.25 14.36 -4.96
N THR A 216 -17.99 14.45 -5.37
CA THR A 216 -16.87 14.82 -4.50
C THR A 216 -15.83 15.66 -5.25
N TYR A 217 -15.04 15.03 -6.12
CA TYR A 217 -14.07 15.63 -7.05
C TYR A 217 -13.42 14.54 -7.91
N VAL A 218 -12.97 14.90 -9.11
CA VAL A 218 -12.12 14.02 -9.94
C VAL A 218 -10.67 14.12 -9.47
N THR A 219 -10.14 15.35 -9.42
CA THR A 219 -8.83 15.65 -8.86
C THR A 219 -8.90 16.89 -7.98
N LYS A 220 -8.09 16.91 -6.93
CA LYS A 220 -7.79 18.08 -6.09
C LYS A 220 -6.30 18.12 -5.83
N PHE A 221 -5.72 19.32 -5.82
CA PHE A 221 -4.33 19.46 -5.47
C PHE A 221 -4.04 20.75 -4.70
N ILE A 222 -2.92 20.73 -4.00
CA ILE A 222 -2.21 21.90 -3.49
C ILE A 222 -0.90 22.01 -4.26
N ASP A 223 -0.65 23.18 -4.84
CA ASP A 223 0.56 23.48 -5.60
C ASP A 223 1.80 23.53 -4.67
N PHE A 224 3.00 23.62 -5.26
CA PHE A 224 4.27 23.60 -4.56
C PHE A 224 4.35 24.60 -3.42
N THR A 225 4.61 24.08 -2.23
CA THR A 225 4.79 24.88 -1.01
C THR A 225 5.81 24.22 -0.07
N GLN A 226 6.35 25.02 0.84
CA GLN A 226 7.16 24.58 1.98
C GLN A 226 6.38 24.58 3.30
N ASP A 227 5.11 24.99 3.26
CA ASP A 227 4.25 25.03 4.45
C ASP A 227 3.75 23.64 4.81
N THR A 228 4.47 22.98 5.74
CA THR A 228 4.12 21.66 6.27
C THR A 228 2.68 21.60 6.78
N LYS A 229 2.17 22.66 7.43
CA LYS A 229 0.81 22.64 8.00
C LYS A 229 -0.25 22.62 6.90
N LYS A 230 -0.05 23.39 5.82
CA LYS A 230 -0.97 23.37 4.68
C LYS A 230 -1.00 22.01 4.00
N LEU A 231 0.17 21.40 3.78
CA LEU A 231 0.29 20.08 3.15
C LEU A 231 -0.34 18.98 3.99
N VAL A 232 0.00 18.91 5.27
CA VAL A 232 -0.57 17.92 6.20
C VAL A 232 -2.07 18.13 6.38
N SER A 233 -2.53 19.38 6.42
CA SER A 233 -3.96 19.70 6.44
C SER A 233 -4.67 19.23 5.17
N PHE A 234 -4.08 19.44 4.00
CA PHE A 234 -4.63 18.97 2.73
C PHE A 234 -4.81 17.45 2.72
N VAL A 235 -3.74 16.69 3.04
CA VAL A 235 -3.75 15.21 3.08
C VAL A 235 -4.81 14.67 4.05
N LYS A 236 -4.95 15.28 5.23
CA LYS A 236 -5.88 14.84 6.27
C LYS A 236 -7.34 15.18 5.96
N ASN A 237 -7.60 16.30 5.29
CA ASN A 237 -8.96 16.83 5.12
C ASN A 237 -9.57 16.53 3.75
N VAL A 238 -8.79 16.07 2.78
CA VAL A 238 -9.35 15.66 1.50
C VAL A 238 -10.23 14.41 1.69
N LYS A 239 -11.47 14.50 1.19
CA LYS A 239 -12.47 13.43 1.32
C LYS A 239 -12.09 12.23 0.46
N GLY A 240 -12.47 11.02 0.89
CA GLY A 240 -12.51 9.88 -0.03
C GLY A 240 -13.52 10.13 -1.15
N THR A 241 -13.26 9.55 -2.31
CA THR A 241 -14.13 9.52 -3.47
C THR A 241 -14.73 8.12 -3.63
N GLY A 242 -15.69 7.95 -4.53
CA GLY A 242 -16.34 6.66 -4.73
C GLY A 242 -15.54 5.73 -5.64
N GLY A 243 -15.14 6.24 -6.82
CA GLY A 243 -14.89 5.41 -7.99
C GLY A 243 -16.21 4.89 -8.59
N GLY A 244 -16.13 4.20 -9.72
CA GLY A 244 -17.31 3.70 -10.43
C GLY A 244 -17.04 2.42 -11.22
N ASP A 245 -15.86 2.34 -11.82
CA ASP A 245 -15.29 1.18 -12.48
C ASP A 245 -13.97 0.78 -11.80
N PHE A 246 -13.21 -0.13 -12.43
CA PHE A 246 -11.94 -0.60 -11.91
C PHE A 246 -10.79 0.36 -12.24
N GLU A 247 -10.87 0.98 -13.41
CA GLU A 247 -9.93 2.00 -13.87
C GLU A 247 -10.12 3.32 -13.10
N GLU A 248 -9.04 4.06 -12.91
CA GLU A 248 -9.04 5.34 -12.19
C GLU A 248 -8.31 6.41 -13.01
N CYS A 249 -8.45 7.70 -12.67
CA CYS A 249 -7.95 8.79 -13.52
C CYS A 249 -6.43 9.07 -13.42
N TYR A 250 -5.58 8.05 -13.26
CA TYR A 250 -4.12 8.23 -13.13
C TYR A 250 -3.51 8.98 -14.31
N GLU A 251 -3.99 8.75 -15.53
CA GLU A 251 -3.52 9.43 -16.74
C GLU A 251 -3.83 10.94 -16.69
N LEU A 252 -4.97 11.32 -16.12
CA LEU A 252 -5.33 12.72 -15.90
C LEU A 252 -4.41 13.36 -14.87
N VAL A 253 -4.09 12.66 -13.79
CA VAL A 253 -3.14 13.14 -12.78
C VAL A 253 -1.77 13.39 -13.40
N LEU A 254 -1.26 12.49 -14.26
CA LEU A 254 0.02 12.69 -14.94
C LEU A 254 0.00 13.96 -15.81
N GLN A 255 -1.09 14.17 -16.56
CA GLN A 255 -1.27 15.37 -17.37
C GLN A 255 -1.32 16.64 -16.50
N GLN A 256 -2.16 16.67 -15.47
CA GLN A 256 -2.32 17.83 -14.61
C GLN A 256 -1.07 18.13 -13.79
N ALA A 257 -0.34 17.10 -13.35
CA ALA A 257 0.96 17.29 -12.71
C ALA A 257 1.91 18.03 -13.66
N ARG A 258 1.88 17.76 -14.96
CA ARG A 258 2.71 18.47 -15.96
C ARG A 258 2.19 19.87 -16.28
N THR A 259 0.88 20.07 -16.43
CA THR A 259 0.31 21.31 -16.97
C THR A 259 -0.12 22.32 -15.91
N ASP A 260 -0.53 21.87 -14.73
CA ASP A 260 -1.23 22.70 -13.75
C ASP A 260 -0.34 23.07 -12.55
N LEU A 261 0.77 22.33 -12.32
CA LEU A 261 1.71 22.62 -11.24
C LEU A 261 2.80 23.64 -11.63
N SER A 262 3.20 24.46 -10.65
CA SER A 262 4.21 25.51 -10.81
C SER A 262 5.64 25.01 -10.62
N TRP A 263 6.08 24.09 -11.48
CA TRP A 263 7.45 23.54 -11.45
C TRP A 263 8.51 24.64 -11.58
N THR A 264 9.55 24.60 -10.74
CA THR A 264 10.68 25.52 -10.82
C THR A 264 11.53 25.19 -12.05
N PRO A 265 11.89 26.16 -12.90
CA PRO A 265 12.82 25.92 -13.99
C PRO A 265 14.16 25.37 -13.50
N GLY A 266 14.62 24.27 -14.11
CA GLY A 266 15.88 23.61 -13.73
C GLY A 266 15.85 22.86 -12.40
N SER A 267 14.69 22.69 -11.76
CA SER A 267 14.56 21.85 -10.57
C SER A 267 14.75 20.37 -10.89
N GLN A 268 15.16 19.63 -9.87
CA GLN A 268 14.99 18.18 -9.83
C GLN A 268 13.55 17.85 -9.53
N ARG A 269 12.99 16.91 -10.30
CA ARG A 269 11.55 16.65 -10.29
C ARG A 269 11.29 15.18 -10.02
N ALA A 270 10.49 14.93 -9.02
CA ALA A 270 10.04 13.59 -8.66
C ALA A 270 8.55 13.61 -8.37
N MET A 271 7.87 12.55 -8.77
CA MET A 271 6.49 12.29 -8.44
C MET A 271 6.38 10.93 -7.78
N VAL A 272 5.69 10.85 -6.64
CA VAL A 272 5.33 9.60 -5.98
C VAL A 272 3.83 9.41 -6.21
N MET A 273 3.46 8.42 -7.02
CA MET A 273 2.07 8.09 -7.33
C MET A 273 1.66 6.85 -6.57
N ILE A 274 0.55 6.92 -5.83
CA ILE A 274 0.09 5.88 -4.90
C ILE A 274 -1.34 5.47 -5.28
N GLY A 275 -1.58 4.18 -5.44
CA GLY A 275 -2.91 3.65 -5.76
C GLY A 275 -2.91 2.14 -5.96
N ASP A 276 -4.09 1.55 -6.20
CA ASP A 276 -4.27 0.10 -6.32
C ASP A 276 -4.79 -0.40 -7.68
N ALA A 277 -5.16 0.53 -8.56
CA ALA A 277 -5.81 0.28 -9.85
C ALA A 277 -4.91 0.59 -11.07
N ILE A 278 -5.52 0.71 -12.25
CA ILE A 278 -4.89 1.07 -13.53
C ILE A 278 -5.57 2.30 -14.15
N PRO A 279 -4.92 3.02 -15.07
CA PRO A 279 -5.55 4.15 -15.77
C PRO A 279 -6.60 3.71 -16.78
N HIS A 280 -7.53 4.61 -17.07
CA HIS A 280 -8.43 4.49 -18.21
C HIS A 280 -7.64 4.38 -19.52
N THR A 281 -8.11 3.55 -20.44
CA THR A 281 -7.49 3.36 -21.75
C THR A 281 -7.97 4.40 -22.76
N VAL A 282 -7.19 4.61 -23.83
CA VAL A 282 -7.57 5.50 -24.95
C VAL A 282 -8.92 5.11 -25.56
N SER A 283 -9.30 3.84 -25.54
CA SER A 283 -10.62 3.38 -26.02
C SER A 283 -11.77 3.88 -25.16
N ASP A 284 -11.57 4.01 -23.85
CA ASP A 284 -12.61 4.39 -22.89
C ASP A 284 -12.99 5.87 -23.05
N TYR A 285 -12.07 6.67 -23.57
CA TYR A 285 -12.25 8.11 -23.76
C TYR A 285 -13.41 8.52 -24.65
N LYS A 286 -13.85 7.64 -25.57
CA LYS A 286 -15.08 7.89 -26.34
C LYS A 286 -16.30 8.00 -25.42
N GLN A 287 -16.39 7.12 -24.43
CA GLN A 287 -17.47 7.12 -23.44
C GLN A 287 -17.25 8.20 -22.39
N ILE A 288 -16.04 8.35 -21.87
CA ILE A 288 -15.68 9.37 -20.88
C ILE A 288 -16.03 10.77 -21.41
N MET A 289 -15.57 11.15 -22.61
CA MET A 289 -15.88 12.48 -23.18
C MET A 289 -17.36 12.67 -23.53
N SER A 290 -18.09 11.57 -23.80
CA SER A 290 -19.55 11.63 -23.99
C SER A 290 -20.27 11.97 -22.68
N ASN A 291 -19.90 11.28 -21.60
CA ASN A 291 -20.53 11.39 -20.28
C ASN A 291 -20.07 12.64 -19.51
N TYR A 292 -18.83 13.06 -19.71
CA TYR A 292 -18.17 14.08 -18.90
C TYR A 292 -17.65 15.23 -19.78
N LYS A 293 -18.52 16.22 -20.05
CA LYS A 293 -18.25 17.33 -21.00
C LYS A 293 -17.04 18.22 -20.65
N PHE A 294 -16.50 18.11 -19.44
CA PHE A 294 -15.31 18.85 -19.04
C PHE A 294 -14.01 18.23 -19.56
N VAL A 295 -14.04 16.95 -19.95
CA VAL A 295 -12.92 16.25 -20.56
C VAL A 295 -12.86 16.65 -22.03
N LYS A 296 -11.81 17.38 -22.41
CA LYS A 296 -11.71 18.02 -23.74
C LYS A 296 -10.83 17.26 -24.72
N SER A 297 -10.02 16.33 -24.23
CA SER A 297 -9.04 15.60 -25.03
C SER A 297 -8.81 14.21 -24.46
N VAL A 298 -8.44 13.29 -25.34
CA VAL A 298 -7.91 11.98 -24.97
C VAL A 298 -6.59 12.15 -24.22
N VAL A 299 -6.43 11.46 -23.10
CA VAL A 299 -5.17 11.37 -22.37
C VAL A 299 -4.71 9.90 -22.37
N ASP A 300 -3.41 9.70 -22.60
CA ASP A 300 -2.77 8.38 -22.55
C ASP A 300 -1.62 8.48 -21.55
N TRP A 301 -1.65 7.64 -20.51
CA TRP A 301 -0.61 7.62 -19.49
C TRP A 301 0.78 7.39 -20.08
N ARG A 302 0.91 6.64 -21.18
CA ARG A 302 2.21 6.38 -21.82
C ARG A 302 2.78 7.66 -22.42
N LYS A 303 1.94 8.44 -23.11
CA LYS A 303 2.32 9.72 -23.69
C LYS A 303 2.64 10.74 -22.59
N GLU A 304 1.79 10.84 -21.57
CA GLU A 304 2.04 11.79 -20.47
C GLU A 304 3.29 11.39 -19.64
N SER A 305 3.62 10.10 -19.56
CA SER A 305 4.90 9.65 -18.98
C SER A 305 6.10 10.13 -19.79
N ASP A 306 6.02 10.10 -21.13
CA ASP A 306 7.08 10.61 -22.00
C ASP A 306 7.25 12.13 -21.82
N GLU A 307 6.14 12.87 -21.75
CA GLU A 307 6.12 14.32 -21.55
C GLU A 307 6.64 14.73 -20.16
N LEU A 308 6.29 13.96 -19.11
CA LEU A 308 6.83 14.18 -17.75
C LEU A 308 8.34 13.97 -17.69
N ILE A 309 8.87 12.98 -18.40
CA ILE A 309 10.33 12.79 -18.50
C ILE A 309 10.99 13.88 -19.33
N GLY A 310 10.32 14.38 -20.36
CA GLY A 310 10.79 15.53 -21.12
C GLY A 310 11.04 16.77 -20.25
N ILE A 311 10.29 16.90 -19.15
CA ILE A 311 10.49 17.96 -18.16
C ILE A 311 11.41 17.53 -16.99
N GLY A 312 12.01 16.35 -17.02
CA GLY A 312 12.92 15.81 -16.00
C GLY A 312 12.23 15.17 -14.79
N CYS A 313 10.92 14.90 -14.84
CA CYS A 313 10.17 14.32 -13.73
C CYS A 313 10.18 12.79 -13.76
N ARG A 314 10.75 12.17 -12.72
CA ARG A 314 10.72 10.71 -12.51
C ARG A 314 9.51 10.30 -11.69
N VAL A 315 8.89 9.16 -12.01
CA VAL A 315 7.70 8.68 -11.28
C VAL A 315 8.01 7.42 -10.46
N TYR A 316 7.86 7.54 -9.15
CA TYR A 316 7.91 6.44 -8.18
C TYR A 316 6.50 5.90 -7.99
N ALA A 317 6.30 4.69 -8.49
CA ALA A 317 5.02 3.97 -8.52
C ALA A 317 4.85 3.17 -7.22
N VAL A 318 4.00 3.62 -6.32
CA VAL A 318 3.65 2.91 -5.08
C VAL A 318 2.32 2.19 -5.27
N GLN A 319 2.40 0.90 -5.52
CA GLN A 319 1.21 0.07 -5.64
C GLN A 319 0.71 -0.37 -4.26
N CYS A 320 -0.51 0.02 -3.93
CA CYS A 320 -1.30 -0.57 -2.86
C CYS A 320 -1.88 -1.87 -3.41
N SER A 321 -1.60 -3.01 -2.77
CA SER A 321 -2.03 -4.31 -3.30
C SER A 321 -3.39 -4.65 -2.69
N PRO A 322 -4.50 -4.65 -3.46
CA PRO A 322 -5.81 -4.95 -2.88
C PRO A 322 -6.06 -6.46 -2.75
N GLY A 323 -5.20 -7.30 -3.35
CA GLY A 323 -5.42 -8.74 -3.49
C GLY A 323 -6.62 -9.00 -4.39
N GLY A 324 -6.40 -9.43 -5.63
CA GLY A 324 -7.51 -9.63 -6.57
C GLY A 324 -7.11 -10.20 -7.93
N TYR A 325 -8.12 -10.55 -8.74
CA TYR A 325 -7.96 -11.22 -10.04
C TYR A 325 -7.12 -10.43 -11.08
N GLN A 326 -7.02 -9.11 -10.91
CA GLN A 326 -6.31 -8.20 -11.83
C GLN A 326 -4.90 -7.78 -11.34
N GLU A 327 -4.34 -8.41 -10.29
CA GLU A 327 -3.02 -8.07 -9.72
C GLU A 327 -1.91 -8.01 -10.80
N ASN A 328 -1.99 -8.86 -11.82
CA ASN A 328 -1.03 -8.88 -12.93
C ASN A 328 -1.14 -7.65 -13.86
N GLU A 329 -2.34 -7.17 -14.15
CA GLU A 329 -2.52 -5.99 -15.02
C GLU A 329 -2.15 -4.71 -14.30
N CYS A 330 -2.52 -4.59 -13.01
CA CYS A 330 -2.01 -3.51 -12.16
C CYS A 330 -0.49 -3.52 -12.11
N ALA A 331 0.13 -4.67 -11.83
CA ALA A 331 1.59 -4.77 -11.76
C ALA A 331 2.26 -4.33 -13.07
N LYS A 332 1.71 -4.69 -14.24
CA LYS A 332 2.23 -4.22 -15.54
C LYS A 332 2.17 -2.71 -15.68
N PHE A 333 1.04 -2.09 -15.31
CA PHE A 333 0.92 -0.62 -15.35
C PHE A 333 1.94 0.05 -14.43
N TRP A 334 1.96 -0.32 -13.14
CA TRP A 334 2.83 0.31 -12.15
C TRP A 334 4.32 0.11 -12.46
N GLN A 335 4.71 -1.10 -12.88
CA GLN A 335 6.07 -1.38 -13.34
C GLN A 335 6.41 -0.64 -14.64
N GLY A 336 5.47 -0.58 -15.59
CA GLY A 336 5.63 0.14 -16.84
C GLY A 336 5.80 1.64 -16.63
N LEU A 337 5.03 2.25 -15.73
CA LEU A 337 5.13 3.67 -15.36
C LEU A 337 6.49 3.99 -14.75
N ALA A 338 6.92 3.20 -13.75
CA ALA A 338 8.24 3.35 -13.15
C ALA A 338 9.37 3.18 -14.17
N PHE A 339 9.29 2.12 -14.99
CA PHE A 339 10.30 1.81 -16.00
C PHE A 339 10.44 2.92 -17.03
N LYS A 340 9.32 3.39 -17.61
CA LYS A 340 9.32 4.48 -18.59
C LYS A 340 9.95 5.75 -18.01
N THR A 341 9.68 6.03 -16.74
CA THR A 341 10.06 7.29 -16.10
C THR A 341 11.37 7.25 -15.30
N TYR A 342 12.20 6.20 -15.48
CA TYR A 342 13.44 6.04 -14.71
C TYR A 342 13.23 6.10 -13.19
N GLY A 343 12.02 5.76 -12.73
CA GLY A 343 11.66 5.65 -11.32
C GLY A 343 11.65 4.19 -10.88
N HIS A 344 10.99 3.93 -9.75
CA HIS A 344 10.91 2.60 -9.14
C HIS A 344 9.48 2.22 -8.80
N HIS A 345 9.16 0.95 -8.99
CA HIS A 345 7.92 0.33 -8.52
C HIS A 345 8.14 -0.22 -7.12
N LEU A 346 7.23 0.11 -6.20
CA LEU A 346 7.28 -0.25 -4.79
C LEU A 346 5.90 -0.71 -4.36
N GLU A 347 5.85 -1.67 -3.45
CA GLU A 347 4.61 -1.99 -2.73
C GLU A 347 4.42 -1.03 -1.54
N LEU A 348 3.17 -0.84 -1.08
CA LEU A 348 2.87 0.00 0.09
C LEU A 348 3.64 -0.43 1.35
N SER A 349 3.88 -1.74 1.53
CA SER A 349 4.71 -2.28 2.62
C SER A 349 6.14 -1.72 2.62
N ASN A 350 6.63 -1.32 1.45
CA ASN A 350 7.94 -0.75 1.20
C ASN A 350 7.89 0.78 1.04
N PHE A 351 6.80 1.44 1.49
CA PHE A 351 6.66 2.90 1.38
C PHE A 351 7.78 3.67 2.08
N SER A 352 8.36 3.11 3.16
CA SER A 352 9.53 3.67 3.81
C SER A 352 10.71 3.85 2.86
N ASN A 353 10.85 2.95 1.88
CA ASN A 353 11.94 3.03 0.92
C ASN A 353 11.81 4.32 0.10
N VAL A 354 10.61 4.79 -0.24
CA VAL A 354 10.38 6.05 -0.99
C VAL A 354 11.08 7.23 -0.30
N PHE A 355 11.04 7.26 1.04
CA PHE A 355 11.72 8.29 1.80
C PHE A 355 13.23 8.20 1.59
N ASP A 356 13.80 7.00 1.72
CA ASP A 356 15.21 6.76 1.47
C ASP A 356 15.62 7.07 0.01
N PHE A 357 14.73 6.82 -0.96
CA PHE A 357 14.94 7.19 -2.37
C PHE A 357 15.11 8.70 -2.54
N ILE A 358 14.15 9.47 -2.01
CA ILE A 358 14.15 10.93 -2.14
C ILE A 358 15.32 11.53 -1.36
N MET A 359 15.61 11.02 -0.16
CA MET A 359 16.76 11.46 0.62
C MET A 359 18.08 11.14 -0.08
N ALA A 360 18.23 9.95 -0.67
CA ALA A 360 19.43 9.58 -1.41
C ALA A 360 19.67 10.51 -2.61
N ILE A 361 18.61 10.87 -3.35
CA ILE A 361 18.70 11.86 -4.43
C ILE A 361 19.14 13.22 -3.86
N ALA A 362 18.47 13.70 -2.82
CA ALA A 362 18.81 14.99 -2.22
C ALA A 362 20.24 15.05 -1.66
N TYR A 363 20.76 13.96 -1.09
CA TYR A 363 22.13 13.90 -0.58
C TYR A 363 23.17 13.74 -1.67
N LYS A 364 22.85 13.03 -2.77
CA LYS A 364 23.70 12.98 -3.97
C LYS A 364 24.04 14.39 -4.47
N GLU A 365 23.08 15.30 -4.38
CA GLU A 365 23.23 16.69 -4.79
C GLU A 365 24.06 17.55 -3.83
N GLN A 366 24.13 17.16 -2.55
CA GLN A 366 24.96 17.85 -1.56
C GLN A 366 26.43 17.45 -1.66
N GLY A 367 26.71 16.28 -2.24
CA GLY A 367 28.05 15.77 -2.47
C GLY A 367 28.15 14.25 -2.29
N ALA A 368 29.19 13.64 -2.89
CA ALA A 368 29.42 12.20 -2.82
C ALA A 368 29.61 11.68 -1.37
N GLU A 369 30.21 12.50 -0.50
CA GLU A 369 30.45 12.15 0.90
C GLU A 369 29.14 12.04 1.70
N GLN A 370 28.22 13.00 1.53
CA GLN A 370 26.91 13.02 2.18
C GLN A 370 26.04 11.88 1.67
N PHE A 371 26.08 11.60 0.36
CA PHE A 371 25.41 10.47 -0.25
C PHE A 371 25.86 9.13 0.34
N GLU A 372 27.17 8.89 0.41
CA GLU A 372 27.71 7.64 0.95
C GLU A 372 27.47 7.54 2.46
N ALA A 373 27.57 8.64 3.22
CA ALA A 373 27.22 8.67 4.63
C ALA A 373 25.74 8.26 4.86
N TYR A 374 24.83 8.78 4.04
CA TYR A 374 23.42 8.39 4.10
C TYR A 374 23.20 6.93 3.69
N ARG A 375 23.88 6.45 2.64
CA ARG A 375 23.86 5.04 2.23
C ARG A 375 24.23 4.13 3.41
N GLN A 376 25.32 4.45 4.11
CA GLN A 376 25.77 3.70 5.28
C GLN A 376 24.78 3.76 6.45
N GLU A 377 24.12 4.91 6.63
CA GLU A 377 23.07 5.05 7.64
C GLU A 377 21.87 4.15 7.34
N VAL A 378 21.38 4.12 6.09
CA VAL A 378 20.25 3.28 5.68
C VAL A 378 20.59 1.80 5.82
N ILE A 379 21.83 1.38 5.50
CA ILE A 379 22.32 0.01 5.75
C ILE A 379 22.22 -0.34 7.24
N LYS A 380 22.67 0.55 8.14
CA LYS A 380 22.64 0.32 9.60
C LYS A 380 21.23 0.27 10.19
N ARG A 381 20.26 0.93 9.57
CA ARG A 381 18.85 0.95 10.03
C ARG A 381 18.09 -0.33 9.68
N THR A 382 18.59 -1.16 8.76
CA THR A 382 17.90 -2.38 8.31
C THR A 382 18.01 -3.47 9.38
N PRO A 383 16.92 -3.92 10.03
CA PRO A 383 17.00 -4.88 11.13
C PRO A 383 17.35 -6.28 10.62
N GLY A 384 18.39 -6.91 11.18
CA GLY A 384 18.66 -8.34 10.99
C GLY A 384 20.02 -8.72 10.38
N GLY A 385 20.83 -7.75 9.94
CA GLY A 385 22.17 -8.05 9.38
C GLY A 385 22.14 -8.71 7.99
N GLU A 386 20.96 -8.96 7.44
CA GLU A 386 20.76 -9.11 6.01
C GLU A 386 20.88 -7.71 5.39
N GLY A 387 21.68 -7.54 4.34
CA GLY A 387 21.97 -6.23 3.73
C GLY A 387 20.72 -5.43 3.30
N MET A 388 20.94 -4.24 2.75
CA MET A 388 19.88 -3.34 2.25
C MET A 388 18.85 -4.10 1.40
N ASN A 389 17.57 -3.69 1.46
CA ASN A 389 16.53 -4.21 0.54
C ASN A 389 17.06 -4.15 -0.92
N ALA A 390 16.86 -5.22 -1.70
CA ALA A 390 17.38 -5.32 -3.06
C ALA A 390 17.03 -4.10 -3.94
N ASP A 391 15.87 -3.49 -3.72
CA ASP A 391 15.44 -2.28 -4.45
C ASP A 391 16.20 -1.02 -4.00
N LEU A 392 16.50 -0.90 -2.70
CA LEU A 392 17.36 0.16 -2.17
C LEU A 392 18.80 -0.02 -2.64
N HIS A 393 19.32 -1.25 -2.65
CA HIS A 393 20.65 -1.52 -3.19
C HIS A 393 20.76 -1.15 -4.68
N ALA A 394 19.78 -1.56 -5.50
CA ALA A 394 19.72 -1.23 -6.92
C ALA A 394 19.64 0.29 -7.14
N LEU A 395 18.91 1.01 -6.29
CA LEU A 395 18.88 2.47 -6.33
C LEU A 395 20.27 3.06 -6.09
N PHE A 396 20.91 2.72 -4.96
CA PHE A 396 22.16 3.36 -4.57
C PHE A 396 23.23 3.14 -5.63
N ASN A 397 23.24 1.97 -6.29
CA ASN A 397 24.13 1.69 -7.42
C ASN A 397 23.79 2.55 -8.65
N SER A 398 22.52 2.62 -9.04
CA SER A 398 22.10 3.44 -10.19
C SER A 398 22.32 4.94 -9.95
N LEU A 399 22.16 5.41 -8.70
CA LEU A 399 22.47 6.78 -8.30
C LEU A 399 23.98 7.03 -8.21
N ALA A 400 24.78 6.05 -7.81
CA ALA A 400 26.25 6.17 -7.79
C ALA A 400 26.85 6.22 -9.21
N GLY A 401 26.12 5.75 -10.22
CA GLY A 401 26.61 5.64 -11.59
C GLY A 401 27.38 4.35 -11.85
N ASP A 402 27.25 3.36 -10.96
CA ASP A 402 27.90 2.03 -11.05
C ASP A 402 27.11 1.07 -11.98
N ASP A 403 26.37 1.61 -12.95
CA ASP A 403 25.70 0.81 -13.98
C ASP A 403 26.75 0.44 -15.06
N ASP A 404 27.72 -0.40 -14.70
CA ASP A 404 28.52 -1.14 -15.67
C ASP A 404 27.64 -2.27 -16.26
N ASP A 405 27.52 -2.28 -17.57
CA ASP A 405 27.05 -3.41 -18.38
C ASP A 405 27.96 -4.63 -18.13
N ASP A 406 27.71 -5.42 -17.08
CA ASP A 406 28.37 -6.73 -16.89
C ASP A 406 27.51 -7.86 -17.45
N ASP A 407 27.60 -8.01 -18.78
CA ASP A 407 27.37 -9.28 -19.47
C ASP A 407 28.56 -10.23 -19.22
N GLY A 408 28.54 -10.94 -18.10
CA GLY A 408 29.06 -12.31 -18.00
C GLY A 408 30.55 -12.56 -17.71
N ALA A 409 30.72 -13.49 -16.76
CA ALA A 409 31.83 -14.46 -16.58
C ALA A 409 32.96 -14.12 -15.58
N ALA A 410 32.84 -14.80 -14.43
CA ALA A 410 33.86 -15.56 -13.70
C ALA A 410 35.18 -14.88 -13.27
N GLY A 411 35.47 -14.95 -11.97
CA GLY A 411 36.85 -14.82 -11.49
C GLY A 411 36.97 -14.77 -9.97
N ALA A 412 36.92 -15.94 -9.32
CA ALA A 412 37.41 -16.06 -7.95
C ALA A 412 38.92 -15.73 -7.91
N VAL A 413 39.33 -14.82 -7.02
CA VAL A 413 40.71 -14.81 -6.53
C VAL A 413 40.73 -14.46 -5.05
N ALA A 414 41.34 -15.35 -4.29
CA ALA A 414 41.46 -15.32 -2.85
C ALA A 414 42.73 -14.58 -2.41
N GLY A 415 42.60 -13.74 -1.36
CA GLY A 415 43.63 -13.42 -0.36
C GLY A 415 44.86 -12.59 -0.81
N PRO A 416 45.67 -12.06 0.15
CA PRO A 416 45.81 -12.58 1.52
C PRO A 416 45.55 -11.57 2.65
N SER A 417 45.23 -12.17 3.80
CA SER A 417 45.29 -11.61 5.14
C SER A 417 46.74 -11.39 5.58
N THR A 418 47.02 -10.24 6.19
CA THR A 418 48.08 -10.11 7.21
C THR A 418 47.60 -9.17 8.30
N ALA A 419 47.47 -9.70 9.51
CA ALA A 419 47.31 -8.96 10.75
C ALA A 419 48.65 -8.33 11.16
N THR A 420 48.59 -7.13 11.74
CA THR A 420 49.46 -6.71 12.84
C THR A 420 48.81 -5.56 13.61
N ASP A 421 48.65 -5.76 14.91
CA ASP A 421 48.32 -4.78 15.95
C ASP A 421 49.18 -3.52 15.90
N LEU A 422 48.67 -2.40 16.44
CA LEU A 422 49.40 -1.50 17.35
C LEU A 422 48.46 -0.48 18.03
N PHE A 423 48.86 -0.10 19.23
CA PHE A 423 48.12 0.50 20.35
C PHE A 423 47.65 1.96 20.21
N ALA A 424 46.61 2.26 21.01
CA ALA A 424 46.38 3.47 21.84
C ALA A 424 46.17 4.86 21.19
N ALA A 425 44.99 5.45 21.44
CA ALA A 425 44.77 6.49 22.46
C ALA A 425 43.44 7.23 22.20
N ALA A 426 42.49 7.11 23.13
CA ALA A 426 41.25 7.85 23.13
C ALA A 426 41.50 9.29 23.66
N VAL A 427 41.01 10.29 22.92
CA VAL A 427 40.88 11.67 23.40
C VAL A 427 39.39 12.05 23.38
N PRO A 428 38.76 12.35 24.52
CA PRO A 428 37.41 12.92 24.55
C PRO A 428 37.48 14.45 24.45
N VAL A 429 36.82 15.02 23.44
CA VAL A 429 36.61 16.47 23.33
C VAL A 429 35.33 16.84 24.09
N THR A 430 35.48 17.61 25.17
CA THR A 430 34.40 18.33 25.87
C THR A 430 34.05 19.62 25.12
N PRO A 431 32.78 20.08 25.14
CA PRO A 431 32.42 21.40 24.63
C PRO A 431 32.68 22.50 25.67
N ALA A 432 33.36 23.56 25.24
CA ALA A 432 33.62 24.76 26.02
C ALA A 432 32.35 25.60 26.24
N GLY A 433 32.09 25.93 27.50
CA GLY A 433 31.12 26.95 27.90
C GLY A 433 31.72 28.35 27.93
N SER A 434 30.94 29.35 27.53
CA SER A 434 31.24 30.77 27.79
C SER A 434 30.30 31.33 28.85
N LYS A 435 30.89 31.88 29.91
CA LYS A 435 30.25 32.50 31.08
C LYS A 435 29.87 33.95 30.81
N ARG A 436 28.70 34.39 31.28
CA ARG A 436 28.52 35.77 31.81
C ARG A 436 27.68 35.77 33.10
N LYS A 437 28.05 36.72 33.97
CA LYS A 437 27.89 36.77 35.43
C LYS A 437 26.50 37.16 35.96
N ALA A 438 26.16 36.52 37.09
CA ALA A 438 25.55 36.94 38.35
C ALA A 438 24.52 38.11 38.43
N ALA A 439 23.44 37.78 39.17
CA ALA A 439 22.34 38.62 39.67
C ALA A 439 22.72 39.55 40.85
N PRO A 440 21.74 40.33 41.37
CA PRO A 440 21.26 40.00 42.71
C PRO A 440 19.73 39.99 42.86
N ALA A 441 19.29 39.38 43.96
CA ALA A 441 17.93 38.93 44.30
C ALA A 441 17.05 39.98 45.00
N THR A 442 15.73 39.79 44.94
CA THR A 442 14.70 40.10 45.97
C THR A 442 13.42 39.29 45.62
N SER A 443 13.15 38.21 46.34
CA SER A 443 12.17 38.04 47.45
C SER A 443 10.67 38.05 47.07
N THR A 444 10.05 36.89 47.29
CA THR A 444 8.69 36.64 47.83
C THR A 444 7.45 37.14 47.07
N ALA A 445 6.63 36.21 46.56
CA ALA A 445 5.34 35.85 47.18
C ALA A 445 4.52 34.90 46.28
N SER A 446 4.23 33.72 46.82
CA SER A 446 3.31 32.72 46.29
C SER A 446 1.85 33.20 46.40
N LYS A 447 1.05 33.08 45.33
CA LYS A 447 -0.41 33.03 45.44
C LYS A 447 -0.98 31.87 44.65
N LYS A 448 -1.37 30.83 45.41
CA LYS A 448 -2.34 29.80 45.04
C LYS A 448 -3.67 30.47 44.68
N VAL A 449 -4.28 30.11 43.55
CA VAL A 449 -5.73 30.27 43.36
C VAL A 449 -6.37 28.90 43.45
N LYS A 450 -7.29 28.79 44.41
CA LYS A 450 -8.05 27.60 44.79
C LYS A 450 -9.40 27.63 44.06
N LEU A 451 -9.82 26.44 43.67
CA LEU A 451 -11.16 26.05 43.21
C LEU A 451 -12.25 26.49 44.21
N ALA A 452 -13.38 26.99 43.73
CA ALA A 452 -14.64 27.03 44.46
C ALA A 452 -15.84 26.87 43.51
N ALA A 453 -16.67 25.87 43.81
CA ALA A 453 -17.91 25.53 43.14
C ALA A 453 -19.12 26.22 43.82
N LYS A 454 -20.18 26.51 43.05
CA LYS A 454 -21.61 26.53 43.47
C LYS A 454 -22.48 26.81 42.24
N LYS A 455 -23.27 25.84 41.77
CA LYS A 455 -24.71 25.55 42.04
C LYS A 455 -25.68 26.25 41.07
N THR A 456 -26.41 25.41 40.34
CA THR A 456 -27.63 25.63 39.54
C THR A 456 -28.79 26.25 40.33
N PRO A 457 -29.78 26.82 39.62
CA PRO A 457 -31.15 26.34 39.75
C PRO A 457 -31.89 26.13 38.41
N ALA A 458 -33.07 25.52 38.52
CA ALA A 458 -33.79 24.74 37.50
C ALA A 458 -34.97 25.44 36.80
N LYS A 459 -35.38 24.83 35.67
CA LYS A 459 -36.70 24.71 35.00
C LYS A 459 -37.86 25.64 35.41
N LYS A 460 -38.59 26.15 34.38
CA LYS A 460 -40.07 26.02 34.23
C LYS A 460 -40.57 26.43 32.84
N THR A 461 -41.34 25.54 32.20
CA THR A 461 -42.29 25.77 31.09
C THR A 461 -43.61 26.31 31.62
N PRO A 462 -44.41 27.05 30.82
CA PRO A 462 -45.69 26.50 30.28
C PRO A 462 -46.05 27.15 28.91
N ALA A 463 -47.09 26.85 28.13
CA ALA A 463 -48.03 25.75 27.90
C ALA A 463 -48.80 26.10 26.58
N LYS A 464 -49.44 25.08 26.02
CA LYS A 464 -50.31 25.00 24.83
C LYS A 464 -51.36 26.12 24.66
N LYS A 465 -51.75 26.38 23.40
CA LYS A 465 -53.17 26.56 23.01
C LYS A 465 -53.52 25.86 21.69
N HIS A 466 -54.69 25.24 21.75
CA HIS A 466 -55.47 24.41 20.82
C HIS A 466 -55.83 25.11 19.47
N LEU A 467 -55.79 24.42 18.33
CA LEU A 467 -56.84 23.60 17.66
C LEU A 467 -57.79 24.44 16.78
N LEU A 468 -57.96 24.02 15.51
CA LEU A 468 -59.20 23.89 14.71
C LEU A 468 -58.80 23.87 13.22
N LYS A 469 -58.77 22.73 12.54
CA LYS A 469 -59.86 21.95 11.88
C LYS A 469 -59.67 22.04 10.35
N ARG A 470 -59.60 20.86 9.70
CA ARG A 470 -59.80 20.66 8.25
C ARG A 470 -61.23 21.11 7.86
N PRO A 471 -61.53 21.29 6.56
CA PRO A 471 -62.04 20.13 5.83
C PRO A 471 -61.43 19.93 4.43
N ALA A 472 -61.66 18.72 3.93
CA ALA A 472 -61.35 18.22 2.61
C ALA A 472 -62.57 18.34 1.66
N LYS A 473 -62.30 18.04 0.37
CA LYS A 473 -63.22 17.83 -0.78
C LYS A 473 -63.67 19.14 -1.44
N SER A 474 -63.82 19.28 -2.76
CA SER A 474 -64.09 18.31 -3.84
C SER A 474 -63.96 19.02 -5.20
N THR A 475 -63.49 18.29 -6.23
CA THR A 475 -63.91 18.35 -7.66
C THR A 475 -63.96 19.69 -8.43
N CYS A 476 -63.09 19.83 -9.43
CA CYS A 476 -63.43 19.62 -10.85
C CYS A 476 -62.20 19.09 -11.59
#